data_AF-A0A1F5DPR3-F1
#
_entry.id   AF-A0A1F5DPR3-F1
#
_cell.length_a   1.000
_cell.length_b   1.000
_cell.length_c   1.000
_cell.angle_alpha   90.00
_cell.angle_beta   90.00
_cell.angle_gamma   90.00
#
_symmetry.space_group_name_H-M   'P 1'
#
loop_
_entity.id
_entity.type
_entity.pdbx_description
1 polymer ?
#
loop_
_entity_poly.entity_id
_entity_poly.type
_entity_poly.pdbx_seq_one_letter_code
_entity_poly.pdbx_strand_id
1 'polypeptide(L)'
;MILEGKLVAEKIYQGIREKKVSVSLAVILVGEDPASLSFVKAKEQQANNLGIDFKLYHLPGIARQEQIEELIEALNQNKYIHGIVIQLPLPKEFDAQKILKKIVPKKDIDGFSGRFPPPTVMAILEILNFYKIHLRNKRIVIVGHGRLVGRPLEKMLKKEGMDPVTCDSQTSDLKSQTLQADILISATGVAGLIKPEMVSAKMVVIDAGTSEIGGHIAGDVDKEVYSKVAAYTPVPGGVGPVTVAELFKNLVKVAPKAL
;
A
#
# COMPACT_ATOMS: atom_id res chain seq x y z
N MET A 1 8.96 -20.67 0.31
CA MET A 1 8.62 -20.08 1.63
C MET A 1 7.50 -19.07 1.45
N ILE A 2 6.46 -19.12 2.28
CA ILE A 2 5.38 -18.12 2.25
C ILE A 2 5.80 -16.92 3.11
N LEU A 3 5.70 -15.72 2.55
CA LEU A 3 5.96 -14.46 3.23
C LEU A 3 4.65 -13.91 3.78
N GLU A 4 4.22 -14.45 4.93
CA GLU A 4 2.96 -14.07 5.57
C GLU A 4 3.03 -12.64 6.12
N GLY A 5 2.30 -11.73 5.50
CA GLY A 5 2.27 -10.33 5.91
C GLY A 5 1.49 -10.10 7.20
N LYS A 6 0.54 -10.97 7.55
CA LYS A 6 -0.18 -10.88 8.83
C LYS A 6 0.76 -10.89 10.05
N LEU A 7 1.81 -11.72 10.01
CA LEU A 7 2.82 -11.78 11.09
C LEU A 7 3.62 -10.48 11.20
N VAL A 8 3.96 -9.90 10.05
CA VAL A 8 4.68 -8.62 9.96
C VAL A 8 3.80 -7.48 10.48
N ALA A 9 2.54 -7.43 10.05
CA ALA A 9 1.56 -6.44 10.47
C ALA A 9 1.33 -6.49 12.00
N GLU A 10 1.19 -7.69 12.58
CA GLU A 10 1.01 -7.83 14.02
C GLU A 10 2.21 -7.30 14.81
N LYS A 11 3.45 -7.54 14.35
CA LYS A 11 4.64 -6.94 14.98
C LYS A 11 4.61 -5.41 14.94
N ILE A 12 4.14 -4.81 13.84
CA ILE A 12 3.98 -3.35 13.73
C ILE A 12 2.89 -2.86 14.71
N TYR A 13 1.76 -3.55 14.78
CA TYR A 13 0.68 -3.22 15.70
C TYR A 13 1.09 -3.29 17.17
N GLN A 14 1.90 -4.29 17.56
CA GLN A 14 2.47 -4.36 18.91
C GLN A 14 3.27 -3.09 19.24
N GLY A 15 4.19 -2.67 18.36
CA GLY A 15 4.95 -1.44 18.54
C GLY A 15 4.10 -0.16 18.52
N ILE A 16 2.90 -0.19 17.93
CA ILE A 16 1.93 0.91 18.01
C ILE A 16 1.24 0.94 19.39
N ARG A 17 0.78 -0.21 19.88
CA ARG A 17 0.11 -0.33 21.19
C ARG A 17 1.01 0.13 22.34
N GLU A 18 2.31 -0.12 22.25
CA GLU A 18 3.30 0.32 23.25
C GLU A 18 3.41 1.85 23.37
N LYS A 19 3.13 2.60 22.29
CA LYS A 19 3.26 4.07 22.29
C LYS A 19 2.14 4.78 23.04
N LYS A 20 1.00 4.11 23.28
CA LYS A 20 -0.17 4.65 24.01
C LYS A 20 -0.58 6.07 23.58
N VAL A 21 -0.59 6.32 22.27
CA VAL A 21 -0.96 7.64 21.72
C VAL A 21 -2.45 7.73 21.44
N SER A 22 -3.03 8.90 21.70
CA SER A 22 -4.41 9.22 21.31
C SER A 22 -4.41 9.98 19.99
N VAL A 23 -4.84 9.31 18.92
CA VAL A 23 -4.95 9.86 17.57
C VAL A 23 -6.31 9.51 16.96
N SER A 24 -6.69 10.26 15.92
CA SER A 24 -7.97 10.10 15.21
C SER A 24 -7.74 10.12 13.72
N LEU A 25 -8.37 9.18 13.02
CA LEU A 25 -8.29 8.98 11.58
C LEU A 25 -9.65 9.29 10.94
N ALA A 26 -9.66 10.22 9.99
CA ALA A 26 -10.78 10.42 9.08
C ALA A 26 -10.53 9.65 7.76
N VAL A 27 -11.47 8.79 7.38
CA VAL A 27 -11.46 8.12 6.08
C VAL A 27 -12.65 8.61 5.25
N ILE A 28 -12.39 9.08 4.04
CA ILE A 28 -13.41 9.48 3.09
C ILE A 28 -13.55 8.37 2.05
N LEU A 29 -14.76 7.83 1.93
CA LEU A 29 -15.14 6.83 0.94
C LEU A 29 -16.17 7.45 -0.02
N VAL A 30 -16.01 7.23 -1.32
CA VAL A 30 -16.93 7.74 -2.34
C VAL A 30 -17.46 6.57 -3.17
N GLY A 31 -18.78 6.40 -3.19
CA GLY A 31 -19.44 5.30 -3.91
C GLY A 31 -19.50 3.99 -3.14
N GLU A 32 -19.80 2.89 -3.86
CA GLU A 32 -20.14 1.58 -3.28
C GLU A 32 -19.23 0.46 -3.81
N ASP A 33 -18.00 0.80 -4.22
CA ASP A 33 -17.03 -0.18 -4.70
C ASP A 33 -16.76 -1.25 -3.62
N PRO A 34 -17.08 -2.54 -3.88
CA PRO A 34 -17.00 -3.60 -2.86
C PRO A 34 -15.59 -3.78 -2.28
N ALA A 35 -14.56 -3.69 -3.13
CA ALA A 35 -13.17 -3.75 -2.69
C ALA A 35 -12.84 -2.61 -1.72
N SER A 36 -13.19 -1.37 -2.09
CA SER A 36 -13.00 -0.19 -1.24
C SER A 36 -13.73 -0.30 0.10
N LEU A 37 -14.98 -0.77 0.10
CA LEU A 37 -15.76 -1.03 1.32
C LEU A 37 -15.07 -2.05 2.24
N SER A 38 -14.54 -3.13 1.66
CA SER A 38 -13.81 -4.16 2.40
C SER A 38 -12.54 -3.60 3.06
N PHE A 39 -11.75 -2.79 2.32
CA PHE A 39 -10.56 -2.14 2.86
C PHE A 39 -10.90 -1.13 3.97
N VAL A 40 -11.97 -0.36 3.82
CA VAL A 40 -12.43 0.59 4.84
C VAL A 40 -12.86 -0.16 6.11
N LYS A 41 -13.65 -1.23 6.00
CA LYS A 41 -14.03 -2.08 7.14
C LYS A 41 -12.80 -2.66 7.85
N ALA A 42 -11.80 -3.12 7.09
CA ALA A 42 -10.56 -3.62 7.67
C ALA A 42 -9.81 -2.51 8.44
N LYS A 43 -9.74 -1.28 7.90
CA LYS A 43 -9.14 -0.13 8.60
C LYS A 43 -9.90 0.22 9.88
N GLU A 44 -11.23 0.26 9.83
CA GLU A 44 -12.08 0.53 10.99
C GLU A 44 -11.86 -0.52 12.10
N GLN A 45 -11.88 -1.81 11.74
CA GLN A 45 -11.63 -2.89 12.68
C GLN A 45 -10.26 -2.77 13.34
N GLN A 46 -9.21 -2.46 12.56
CA GLN A 46 -7.86 -2.30 13.13
C GLN A 46 -7.73 -1.03 13.96
N ALA A 47 -8.39 0.07 13.60
CA ALA A 47 -8.43 1.27 14.43
C ALA A 47 -9.04 0.97 15.80
N ASN A 48 -10.17 0.26 15.83
CA ASN A 48 -10.82 -0.17 17.07
C ASN A 48 -9.91 -1.07 17.92
N ASN A 49 -9.23 -2.05 17.29
CA ASN A 49 -8.28 -2.93 17.99
C ASN A 49 -7.06 -2.19 18.58
N LEU A 50 -6.73 -1.02 18.03
CA LEU A 50 -5.62 -0.17 18.48
C LEU A 50 -6.08 0.93 19.44
N GLY A 51 -7.38 1.08 19.69
CA GLY A 51 -7.94 2.19 20.48
C GLY A 51 -7.83 3.55 19.78
N ILE A 52 -7.82 3.56 18.45
CA ILE A 52 -7.73 4.76 17.61
C ILE A 52 -9.14 5.20 17.21
N ASP A 53 -9.45 6.49 17.39
CA ASP A 53 -10.72 7.07 16.95
C ASP A 53 -10.81 7.05 15.43
N PHE A 54 -11.85 6.40 14.89
CA PHE A 54 -12.04 6.22 13.45
C PHE A 54 -13.33 6.90 13.01
N LYS A 55 -13.23 7.75 11.98
CA LYS A 55 -14.39 8.47 11.42
C LYS A 55 -14.51 8.17 9.94
N LEU A 56 -15.57 7.45 9.58
CA LEU A 56 -15.93 7.22 8.19
C LEU A 56 -16.84 8.34 7.69
N TYR A 57 -16.44 8.95 6.58
CA TYR A 57 -17.25 9.87 5.80
C TYR A 57 -17.57 9.21 4.46
N HIS A 58 -18.76 8.62 4.37
CA HIS A 58 -19.22 7.92 3.17
C HIS A 58 -20.09 8.85 2.32
N LEU A 59 -19.58 9.20 1.15
CA LEU A 59 -20.26 10.02 0.16
C LEU A 59 -20.80 9.15 -0.98
N PRO A 60 -21.97 9.48 -1.56
CA PRO A 60 -22.48 8.75 -2.71
C PRO A 60 -21.57 8.91 -3.92
N GLY A 61 -21.56 7.94 -4.83
CA GLY A 61 -20.75 8.01 -6.06
C GLY A 61 -21.07 9.21 -6.95
N ILE A 62 -22.31 9.72 -6.86
CA ILE A 62 -22.80 10.90 -7.58
C ILE A 62 -22.47 12.24 -6.90
N ALA A 63 -21.69 12.23 -5.81
CA ALA A 63 -21.28 13.46 -5.13
C ALA A 63 -20.51 14.38 -6.10
N ARG A 64 -20.61 15.69 -5.90
CA ARG A 64 -19.77 16.64 -6.64
C ARG A 64 -18.38 16.67 -6.03
N GLN A 65 -17.36 16.87 -6.88
CA GLN A 65 -15.97 16.96 -6.41
C GLN A 65 -15.79 18.06 -5.35
N GLU A 66 -16.49 19.19 -5.49
CA GLU A 66 -16.39 20.29 -4.52
C GLU A 66 -16.82 19.84 -3.11
N GLN A 67 -17.77 18.92 -2.99
CA GLN A 67 -18.20 18.41 -1.68
C GLN A 67 -17.08 17.61 -0.98
N ILE A 68 -16.27 16.88 -1.75
CA ILE A 68 -15.10 16.17 -1.23
C ILE A 68 -14.03 17.18 -0.82
N GLU A 69 -13.78 18.20 -1.65
CA GLU A 69 -12.79 19.24 -1.38
C GLU A 69 -13.16 20.05 -0.11
N GLU A 70 -14.42 20.48 0.03
CA GLU A 70 -14.95 21.18 1.21
C GLU A 70 -14.81 20.33 2.49
N LEU A 71 -15.11 19.03 2.40
CA LEU A 71 -14.96 18.11 3.52
C LEU A 71 -13.48 17.99 3.93
N ILE A 72 -12.57 17.85 2.97
CA ILE A 72 -11.12 17.82 3.25
C ILE A 72 -10.67 19.13 3.92
N GLU A 73 -11.17 20.28 3.47
CA GLU A 73 -10.85 21.59 4.06
C GLU A 73 -11.33 21.68 5.52
N ALA A 74 -12.55 21.24 5.83
CA ALA A 74 -13.05 21.16 7.20
C ALA A 74 -12.21 20.20 8.06
N LEU A 75 -11.86 19.02 7.54
CA LEU A 75 -11.03 18.05 8.25
C LEU A 75 -9.60 18.56 8.47
N ASN A 76 -9.03 19.31 7.53
CA ASN A 76 -7.71 19.92 7.68
C ASN A 76 -7.66 20.90 8.85
N GLN A 77 -8.72 21.69 9.05
CA GLN A 77 -8.84 22.68 10.13
C GLN A 77 -9.18 22.04 11.48
N ASN A 78 -9.79 20.85 11.50
CA ASN A 78 -10.18 20.18 12.73
C ASN A 78 -8.97 19.69 13.55
N LYS A 79 -8.71 20.30 14.71
CA LYS A 79 -7.58 19.93 15.59
C LYS A 79 -7.67 18.53 16.21
N TYR A 80 -8.85 17.91 16.19
CA TYR A 80 -9.07 16.56 16.72
C TYR A 80 -8.86 15.46 15.67
N ILE A 81 -8.74 15.81 14.38
CA ILE A 81 -8.42 14.86 13.31
C ILE A 81 -6.92 14.94 13.00
N HIS A 82 -6.24 13.80 13.06
CA HIS A 82 -4.79 13.74 12.95
C HIS A 82 -4.33 13.20 11.60
N GLY A 83 -5.05 12.23 11.03
CA GLY A 83 -4.83 11.72 9.69
C GLY A 83 -6.10 11.80 8.84
N ILE A 84 -5.92 12.00 7.53
CA ILE A 84 -6.97 11.97 6.53
C ILE A 84 -6.55 10.99 5.44
N VAL A 85 -7.47 10.12 5.04
CA VAL A 85 -7.29 9.14 3.96
C VAL A 85 -8.46 9.24 3.00
N ILE A 86 -8.17 9.35 1.71
CA ILE A 86 -9.17 9.14 0.66
C ILE A 86 -9.06 7.68 0.23
N GLN A 87 -10.13 6.91 0.40
CA GLN A 87 -10.15 5.55 -0.10
C GLN A 87 -10.15 5.59 -1.64
N LEU A 88 -9.17 4.90 -2.23
CA LEU A 88 -9.04 4.73 -3.68
C LEU A 88 -9.47 3.31 -4.09
N PRO A 89 -9.90 3.11 -5.35
CA PRO A 89 -10.05 4.13 -6.39
C PRO A 89 -11.25 5.06 -6.15
N LEU A 90 -11.11 6.32 -6.56
CA LEU A 90 -12.27 7.20 -6.72
C LEU A 90 -12.98 6.88 -8.06
N PRO A 91 -14.29 7.14 -8.18
CA PRO A 91 -14.97 7.09 -9.46
C PRO A 91 -14.26 7.96 -10.53
N LYS A 92 -14.36 7.55 -11.80
CA LYS A 92 -13.52 8.09 -12.89
C LYS A 92 -13.74 9.57 -13.18
N GLU A 93 -14.91 10.08 -12.82
CA GLU A 93 -15.32 11.47 -12.93
C GLU A 93 -14.57 12.42 -11.97
N PHE A 94 -13.92 11.89 -10.92
CA PHE A 94 -13.18 12.70 -9.97
C PHE A 94 -11.70 12.84 -10.35
N ASP A 95 -11.17 14.05 -10.23
CA ASP A 95 -9.73 14.27 -10.29
C ASP A 95 -9.08 13.91 -8.95
N ALA A 96 -8.71 12.63 -8.82
CA ALA A 96 -8.02 12.12 -7.64
C ALA A 96 -6.74 12.90 -7.30
N GLN A 97 -5.99 13.43 -8.29
CA GLN A 97 -4.78 14.19 -7.98
C GLN A 97 -5.10 15.53 -7.33
N LYS A 98 -6.08 16.24 -7.87
CA LYS A 98 -6.53 17.52 -7.33
C LYS A 98 -7.09 17.34 -5.92
N ILE A 99 -7.90 16.32 -5.69
CA ILE A 99 -8.45 15.97 -4.37
C ILE A 99 -7.34 15.64 -3.38
N LEU A 100 -6.42 14.73 -3.71
CA LEU A 100 -5.34 14.32 -2.79
C LEU A 100 -4.43 15.49 -2.39
N LYS A 101 -4.16 16.44 -3.31
CA LYS A 101 -3.35 17.64 -3.03
C LYS A 101 -4.00 18.60 -2.04
N LYS A 102 -5.31 18.49 -1.78
CA LYS A 102 -6.00 19.32 -0.77
C LYS A 102 -5.71 18.88 0.66
N ILE A 103 -5.26 17.64 0.87
CA ILE A 103 -4.89 17.17 2.22
C ILE A 103 -3.60 17.86 2.65
N VAL A 104 -3.61 18.54 3.80
CA VAL A 104 -2.40 19.21 4.28
C VAL A 104 -1.32 18.15 4.58
N PRO A 105 -0.04 18.41 4.26
CA PRO A 105 1.02 17.42 4.42
C PRO A 105 1.07 16.75 5.81
N LYS A 106 0.77 17.51 6.87
CA LYS A 106 0.78 17.00 8.25
C LYS A 106 -0.28 15.95 8.57
N LYS A 107 -1.35 15.85 7.76
CA LYS A 107 -2.44 14.88 7.92
C LYS A 107 -2.47 13.81 6.82
N ASP A 108 -1.65 13.96 5.79
CA ASP A 108 -1.56 13.01 4.68
C ASP A 108 -0.70 11.79 5.07
N ILE A 109 -1.31 10.86 5.81
CA ILE A 109 -0.63 9.67 6.33
C ILE A 109 -0.41 8.58 5.27
N ASP A 110 -1.03 8.72 4.09
CA ASP A 110 -0.77 7.89 2.89
C ASP A 110 0.51 8.33 2.15
N GLY A 111 1.07 9.49 2.48
CA GLY A 111 2.39 9.91 2.02
C GLY A 111 2.44 10.48 0.60
N PHE A 112 1.30 10.87 0.03
CA PHE A 112 1.23 11.49 -1.31
C PHE A 112 1.96 12.83 -1.40
N SER A 113 2.01 13.58 -0.30
CA SER A 113 2.72 14.85 -0.15
C SER A 113 4.23 14.67 0.03
N GLY A 114 4.70 13.43 0.22
CA GLY A 114 6.10 13.10 0.52
C GLY A 114 6.55 13.35 1.97
N ARG A 115 5.66 13.83 2.86
CA ARG A 115 6.00 13.98 4.30
C ARG A 115 6.20 12.63 4.97
N PHE A 116 5.35 11.67 4.63
CA PHE A 116 5.42 10.30 5.13
C PHE A 116 5.79 9.35 3.98
N PRO A 117 6.48 8.24 4.27
CA PRO A 117 6.73 7.23 3.25
C PRO A 117 5.40 6.54 2.87
N PRO A 118 5.19 6.21 1.58
CA PRO A 118 3.98 5.52 1.15
C PRO A 118 3.82 4.16 1.86
N PRO A 119 2.66 3.86 2.49
CA PRO A 119 2.48 2.65 3.29
C PRO A 119 2.78 1.34 2.53
N THR A 120 2.38 1.22 1.26
CA THR A 120 2.65 -0.01 0.47
C THR A 120 4.12 -0.20 0.17
N VAL A 121 4.87 0.89 -0.06
CA VAL A 121 6.32 0.83 -0.27
C VAL A 121 7.00 0.35 1.02
N MET A 122 6.62 0.92 2.17
CA MET A 122 7.13 0.48 3.46
C MET A 122 6.74 -0.96 3.77
N ALA A 123 5.53 -1.39 3.39
CA ALA A 123 5.07 -2.75 3.60
C ALA A 123 5.97 -3.78 2.89
N ILE A 124 6.33 -3.52 1.63
CA ILE A 124 7.26 -4.36 0.87
C ILE A 124 8.61 -4.46 1.59
N LEU A 125 9.18 -3.32 2.00
CA LEU A 125 10.47 -3.28 2.67
C LEU A 125 10.45 -3.94 4.06
N GLU A 126 9.39 -3.75 4.83
CA GLU A 126 9.22 -4.36 6.15
C GLU A 126 9.01 -5.88 6.06
N ILE A 127 8.30 -6.37 5.04
CA ILE A 127 8.21 -7.81 4.76
C ILE A 127 9.59 -8.38 4.48
N LEU A 128 10.34 -7.77 3.55
CA LEU A 128 11.69 -8.23 3.22
C LEU A 128 12.62 -8.21 4.45
N ASN A 129 12.58 -7.15 5.24
CA ASN A 129 13.36 -7.02 6.46
C ASN A 129 12.97 -8.06 7.52
N PHE A 130 11.67 -8.26 7.77
CA PHE A 130 11.16 -9.23 8.75
C PHE A 130 11.64 -10.65 8.45
N TYR A 131 11.58 -11.04 7.17
CA TYR A 131 12.03 -12.36 6.69
C TYR A 131 13.53 -12.41 6.40
N LYS A 132 14.30 -11.36 6.74
CA LYS A 132 15.76 -11.28 6.58
C LYS A 132 16.21 -11.47 5.13
N ILE A 133 15.42 -10.99 4.17
CA ILE A 133 15.73 -11.00 2.74
C ILE A 133 16.53 -9.74 2.43
N HIS A 134 17.84 -9.90 2.26
CA HIS A 134 18.75 -8.79 2.01
C HIS A 134 18.69 -8.34 0.55
N LEU A 135 18.63 -7.03 0.35
CA LEU A 135 18.57 -6.41 -0.99
C LEU A 135 19.94 -6.14 -1.61
N ARG A 136 21.00 -5.99 -0.80
CA ARG A 136 22.35 -5.71 -1.30
C ARG A 136 22.86 -6.84 -2.18
N ASN A 137 23.51 -6.47 -3.29
CA ASN A 137 24.05 -7.39 -4.30
C ASN A 137 22.99 -8.31 -4.92
N LYS A 138 21.71 -7.93 -4.86
CA LYS A 138 20.60 -8.63 -5.52
C LYS A 138 20.10 -7.82 -6.70
N ARG A 139 19.76 -8.52 -7.79
CA ARG A 139 19.05 -7.91 -8.90
C ARG A 139 17.57 -7.77 -8.56
N ILE A 140 17.15 -6.54 -8.36
CA ILE A 140 15.76 -6.19 -8.06
C ILE A 140 15.08 -5.79 -9.37
N VAL A 141 13.96 -6.43 -9.68
CA VAL A 141 13.11 -6.06 -10.81
C VAL A 141 11.76 -5.61 -10.27
N ILE A 142 11.34 -4.40 -10.63
CA ILE A 142 10.02 -3.84 -10.31
C ILE A 142 9.18 -3.89 -11.57
N VAL A 143 8.03 -4.56 -11.55
CA VAL A 143 7.08 -4.58 -12.67
C VAL A 143 5.88 -3.71 -12.30
N GLY A 144 5.72 -2.62 -13.04
CA GLY A 144 4.75 -1.57 -12.77
C GLY A 144 5.43 -0.31 -12.26
N HIS A 145 5.34 0.76 -13.05
CA HIS A 145 5.92 2.06 -12.73
C HIS A 145 4.84 3.10 -12.38
N GLY A 146 3.82 2.66 -11.64
CA GLY A 146 2.70 3.48 -11.20
C GLY A 146 3.09 4.47 -10.10
N ARG A 147 2.31 5.54 -9.96
CA ARG A 147 2.53 6.61 -8.96
C ARG A 147 2.43 6.15 -7.50
N LEU A 148 1.64 5.09 -7.24
CA LEU A 148 1.30 4.66 -5.89
C LEU A 148 2.38 3.77 -5.26
N VAL A 149 3.04 2.94 -6.06
CA VAL A 149 3.97 1.90 -5.55
C VAL A 149 5.27 1.89 -6.34
N GLY A 150 5.23 1.60 -7.65
CA GLY A 150 6.43 1.42 -8.47
C GLY A 150 7.42 2.59 -8.44
N ARG A 151 6.96 3.79 -8.83
CA ARG A 151 7.77 5.03 -8.81
C ARG A 151 8.36 5.34 -7.43
N PRO A 152 7.56 5.41 -6.34
CA PRO A 152 8.13 5.73 -5.04
C PRO A 152 9.05 4.63 -4.50
N LEU A 153 8.80 3.35 -4.81
CA LEU A 153 9.69 2.25 -4.44
C LEU A 153 11.04 2.36 -5.15
N GLU A 154 11.05 2.56 -6.47
CA GLU A 154 12.28 2.75 -7.24
C GLU A 154 13.12 3.89 -6.66
N LYS A 155 12.49 5.05 -6.42
CA LYS A 155 13.15 6.23 -5.84
C LYS A 155 13.74 5.93 -4.46
N MET A 156 13.02 5.19 -3.62
CA MET A 156 13.49 4.83 -2.28
C MET A 156 14.68 3.87 -2.32
N LEU A 157 14.62 2.83 -3.15
CA LEU A 157 15.71 1.89 -3.34
C LEU A 157 16.98 2.57 -3.87
N LYS A 158 16.82 3.46 -4.86
CA LYS A 158 17.94 4.28 -5.38
C LYS A 158 18.59 5.15 -4.32
N LYS A 159 17.80 5.75 -3.44
CA LYS A 159 18.32 6.53 -2.30
C LYS A 159 19.14 5.67 -1.32
N GLU A 160 18.85 4.39 -1.21
CA GLU A 160 19.59 3.44 -0.37
C GLU A 160 20.81 2.81 -1.09
N GLY A 161 21.14 3.30 -2.30
CA GLY A 161 22.30 2.84 -3.07
C GLY A 161 22.07 1.56 -3.86
N MET A 162 20.81 1.20 -4.12
CA MET A 162 20.43 0.08 -4.99
C MET A 162 20.05 0.57 -6.39
N ASP A 163 20.18 -0.27 -7.40
CA ASP A 163 19.80 0.06 -8.78
C ASP A 163 18.77 -0.95 -9.31
N PRO A 164 17.47 -0.77 -8.99
CA PRO A 164 16.42 -1.65 -9.47
C PRO A 164 16.16 -1.45 -10.97
N VAL A 165 15.90 -2.54 -11.68
CA VAL A 165 15.37 -2.49 -13.05
C VAL A 165 13.86 -2.34 -12.99
N THR A 166 13.34 -1.26 -13.56
CA THR A 166 11.90 -1.00 -13.58
C THR A 166 11.33 -1.32 -14.97
N CYS A 167 10.28 -2.13 -15.00
CA CYS A 167 9.51 -2.49 -16.18
C CYS A 167 8.11 -1.88 -16.11
N ASP A 168 7.56 -1.55 -17.27
CA ASP A 168 6.21 -1.02 -17.45
C ASP A 168 5.57 -1.54 -18.74
N SER A 169 4.42 -0.98 -19.13
CA SER A 169 3.68 -1.39 -20.33
C SER A 169 4.43 -1.17 -21.65
N GLN A 170 5.53 -0.41 -21.67
CA GLN A 170 6.36 -0.19 -22.86
C GLN A 170 7.57 -1.12 -22.90
N THR A 171 7.76 -1.98 -21.90
CA THR A 171 8.85 -2.94 -21.87
C THR A 171 8.61 -4.04 -22.90
N SER A 172 9.49 -4.13 -23.91
CA SER A 172 9.34 -5.05 -25.06
C SER A 172 9.48 -6.53 -24.70
N ASP A 173 10.36 -6.89 -23.77
CA ASP A 173 10.56 -8.27 -23.31
C ASP A 173 10.56 -8.35 -21.77
N LEU A 174 9.34 -8.30 -21.21
CA LEU A 174 9.14 -8.39 -19.78
C LEU A 174 9.64 -9.72 -19.20
N LYS A 175 9.52 -10.82 -19.94
CA LYS A 175 9.94 -12.16 -19.49
C LYS A 175 11.46 -12.22 -19.30
N SER A 176 12.23 -11.73 -20.27
CA SER A 176 13.69 -11.67 -20.16
C SER A 176 14.16 -10.84 -18.97
N GLN A 177 13.49 -9.72 -18.67
CA GLN A 177 13.83 -8.90 -17.50
C GLN A 177 13.52 -9.60 -16.19
N THR A 178 12.31 -10.14 -16.06
CA THR A 178 11.84 -10.81 -14.84
C THR A 178 12.66 -12.06 -14.51
N LEU A 179 13.08 -12.85 -15.49
CA LEU A 179 13.92 -14.04 -15.29
C LEU A 179 15.32 -13.73 -14.72
N GLN A 180 15.80 -12.49 -14.87
CA GLN A 180 17.09 -12.06 -14.30
C GLN A 180 16.97 -11.61 -12.83
N ALA A 181 15.77 -11.53 -12.27
CA ALA A 181 15.54 -11.04 -10.92
C ALA A 181 15.97 -12.08 -9.86
N ASP A 182 16.71 -11.62 -8.85
CA ASP A 182 16.75 -12.29 -7.55
C ASP A 182 15.47 -11.97 -6.75
N ILE A 183 14.99 -10.72 -6.87
CA ILE A 183 13.81 -10.21 -6.18
C ILE A 183 12.93 -9.53 -7.21
N LEU A 184 11.74 -10.07 -7.42
CA LEU A 184 10.71 -9.54 -8.32
C LEU A 184 9.61 -8.89 -7.50
N ILE A 185 9.30 -7.63 -7.78
CA ILE A 185 8.24 -6.88 -7.09
C ILE A 185 7.21 -6.44 -8.14
N SER A 186 5.99 -6.96 -8.07
CA SER A 186 4.90 -6.55 -8.98
C SER A 186 3.98 -5.53 -8.32
N ALA A 187 3.61 -4.49 -9.07
CA ALA A 187 2.68 -3.44 -8.68
C ALA A 187 1.96 -2.84 -9.90
N THR A 188 1.41 -3.71 -10.76
CA THR A 188 0.74 -3.33 -12.00
C THR A 188 -0.77 -3.15 -11.82
N GLY A 189 -1.39 -3.89 -10.89
CA GLY A 189 -2.85 -3.96 -10.80
C GLY A 189 -3.47 -4.73 -11.96
N VAL A 190 -2.70 -5.67 -12.54
CA VAL A 190 -3.15 -6.54 -13.64
C VAL A 190 -3.06 -7.97 -13.15
N ALA A 191 -4.22 -8.53 -12.80
CA ALA A 191 -4.31 -9.82 -12.17
C ALA A 191 -3.66 -10.94 -13.01
N GLY A 192 -2.78 -11.71 -12.37
CA GLY A 192 -2.10 -12.85 -13.00
C GLY A 192 -1.20 -12.51 -14.19
N LEU A 193 -0.73 -11.27 -14.32
CA LEU A 193 0.24 -10.84 -15.32
C LEU A 193 1.56 -11.62 -15.23
N ILE A 194 2.08 -11.85 -14.02
CA ILE A 194 3.34 -12.58 -13.82
C ILE A 194 3.06 -14.08 -13.91
N LYS A 195 3.52 -14.70 -15.00
CA LYS A 195 3.28 -16.11 -15.33
C LYS A 195 4.40 -17.05 -14.86
N PRO A 196 4.13 -18.36 -14.75
CA PRO A 196 5.10 -19.35 -14.27
C PRO A 196 6.40 -19.43 -15.08
N GLU A 197 6.39 -19.06 -16.35
CA GLU A 197 7.55 -18.99 -17.24
C GLU A 197 8.38 -17.71 -17.09
N MET A 198 7.93 -16.75 -16.29
CA MET A 198 8.60 -15.46 -16.04
C MET A 198 9.42 -15.46 -14.74
N VAL A 199 9.45 -16.58 -14.02
CA VAL A 199 10.08 -16.71 -12.71
C VAL A 199 11.11 -17.84 -12.66
N SER A 200 11.93 -17.86 -11.61
CA SER A 200 12.94 -18.89 -11.39
C SER A 200 12.94 -19.41 -9.95
N ALA A 201 13.49 -20.62 -9.74
CA ALA A 201 13.50 -21.32 -8.46
C ALA A 201 14.17 -20.55 -7.30
N LYS A 202 15.09 -19.63 -7.61
CA LYS A 202 15.84 -18.86 -6.60
C LYS A 202 15.20 -17.52 -6.27
N MET A 203 14.15 -17.14 -7.00
CA MET A 203 13.54 -15.83 -6.94
C MET A 203 12.71 -15.64 -5.67
N VAL A 204 12.74 -14.43 -5.11
CA VAL A 204 11.74 -13.94 -4.15
C VAL A 204 10.73 -13.09 -4.91
N VAL A 205 9.45 -13.36 -4.75
CA VAL A 205 8.37 -12.62 -5.42
C VAL A 205 7.52 -11.85 -4.41
N ILE A 206 7.45 -10.53 -4.56
CA ILE A 206 6.56 -9.67 -3.79
C ILE A 206 5.44 -9.19 -4.71
N ASP A 207 4.22 -9.58 -4.40
CA ASP A 207 3.01 -9.20 -5.12
C ASP A 207 2.28 -8.10 -4.33
N ALA A 208 2.44 -6.86 -4.79
CA ALA A 208 1.72 -5.69 -4.30
C ALA A 208 0.47 -5.36 -5.14
N GLY A 209 0.13 -6.24 -6.10
CA GLY A 209 -1.08 -6.15 -6.89
C GLY A 209 -2.32 -6.35 -6.04
N THR A 210 -3.31 -5.49 -6.26
CA THR A 210 -4.63 -5.58 -5.62
C THR A 210 -5.70 -5.29 -6.66
N SER A 211 -5.94 -6.29 -7.51
CA SER A 211 -7.07 -6.29 -8.45
C SER A 211 -8.28 -6.98 -7.81
N GLU A 212 -9.48 -6.71 -8.31
CA GLU A 212 -10.67 -7.50 -7.98
C GLU A 212 -11.04 -8.39 -9.17
N ILE A 213 -11.25 -9.70 -8.92
CA ILE A 213 -11.85 -10.64 -9.88
C ILE A 213 -13.02 -11.33 -9.19
N GLY A 214 -14.24 -11.08 -9.67
CA GLY A 214 -15.44 -11.78 -9.22
C GLY A 214 -15.71 -11.65 -7.72
N GLY A 215 -15.50 -10.46 -7.13
CA GLY A 215 -15.67 -10.22 -5.69
C GLY A 215 -14.49 -10.66 -4.82
N HIS A 216 -13.42 -11.19 -5.41
CA HIS A 216 -12.23 -11.63 -4.69
C HIS A 216 -11.00 -10.79 -5.05
N ILE A 217 -10.16 -10.53 -4.05
CA ILE A 217 -8.87 -9.85 -4.27
C ILE A 217 -7.91 -10.82 -4.97
N ALA A 218 -7.39 -10.39 -6.11
CA ALA A 218 -6.40 -11.10 -6.90
C ALA A 218 -5.12 -10.26 -7.04
N GLY A 219 -3.98 -10.94 -6.94
CA GLY A 219 -2.66 -10.35 -7.12
C GLY A 219 -2.23 -10.30 -8.58
N ASP A 220 -1.14 -9.60 -8.86
CA ASP A 220 -0.56 -9.56 -10.20
C ASP A 220 0.12 -10.89 -10.58
N VAL A 221 0.37 -11.76 -9.61
CA VAL A 221 1.11 -13.01 -9.78
C VAL A 221 0.16 -14.19 -9.90
N ASP A 222 0.35 -15.00 -10.95
CA ASP A 222 -0.38 -16.25 -11.13
C ASP A 222 -0.05 -17.25 -10.00
N LYS A 223 -1.07 -17.92 -9.43
CA LYS A 223 -0.88 -18.82 -8.28
C LYS A 223 0.08 -19.97 -8.57
N GLU A 224 0.20 -20.41 -9.82
CA GLU A 224 1.15 -21.46 -10.20
C GLU A 224 2.61 -21.06 -9.92
N VAL A 225 2.94 -19.75 -9.93
CA VAL A 225 4.26 -19.21 -9.59
C VAL A 225 4.68 -19.59 -8.18
N TYR A 226 3.74 -19.70 -7.24
CA TYR A 226 4.03 -19.91 -5.82
C TYR A 226 4.82 -21.21 -5.54
N SER A 227 4.59 -22.22 -6.38
CA SER A 227 5.30 -23.51 -6.31
C SER A 227 6.70 -23.50 -6.96
N LYS A 228 7.02 -22.45 -7.73
CA LYS A 228 8.23 -22.35 -8.57
C LYS A 228 9.29 -21.41 -8.03
N VAL A 229 9.06 -20.73 -6.91
CA VAL A 229 9.94 -19.66 -6.40
C VAL A 229 10.39 -19.93 -4.97
N ALA A 230 11.54 -19.37 -4.59
CA ALA A 230 12.13 -19.57 -3.27
C ALA A 230 11.24 -18.98 -2.16
N ALA A 231 10.67 -17.80 -2.40
CA ALA A 231 9.70 -17.19 -1.51
C ALA A 231 8.68 -16.33 -2.25
N TYR A 232 7.48 -16.18 -1.69
CA TYR A 232 6.45 -15.33 -2.27
C TYR A 232 5.54 -14.71 -1.21
N THR A 233 4.99 -13.53 -1.46
CA THR A 233 3.86 -13.00 -0.68
C THR A 233 2.53 -13.53 -1.23
N PRO A 234 1.64 -14.09 -0.40
CA PRO A 234 0.34 -14.55 -0.85
C PRO A 234 -0.61 -13.35 -1.10
N VAL A 235 -1.56 -13.51 -2.02
CA VAL A 235 -2.67 -12.57 -2.20
C VAL A 235 -4.01 -13.32 -2.05
N PRO A 236 -4.85 -12.96 -1.06
CA PRO A 236 -4.63 -11.99 0.01
C PRO A 236 -3.68 -12.48 1.11
N GLY A 237 -3.23 -11.58 1.98
CA GLY A 237 -2.48 -11.92 3.21
C GLY A 237 -0.99 -11.57 3.22
N GLY A 238 -0.45 -11.12 2.09
CA GLY A 238 0.92 -10.64 1.92
C GLY A 238 1.05 -9.13 2.16
N VAL A 239 1.21 -8.34 1.10
CA VAL A 239 1.49 -6.90 1.21
C VAL A 239 0.35 -6.12 1.87
N GLY A 240 -0.91 -6.42 1.53
CA GLY A 240 -2.09 -5.66 1.98
C GLY A 240 -2.21 -5.44 3.49
N PRO A 241 -2.17 -6.49 4.35
CA PRO A 241 -2.21 -6.33 5.80
C PRO A 241 -1.10 -5.42 6.34
N VAL A 242 0.11 -5.50 5.79
CA VAL A 242 1.26 -4.69 6.22
C VAL A 242 1.09 -3.24 5.77
N THR A 243 0.51 -3.00 4.60
CA THR A 243 0.13 -1.65 4.14
C THR A 243 -0.77 -0.95 5.15
N VAL A 244 -1.80 -1.63 5.67
CA VAL A 244 -2.69 -1.07 6.69
C VAL A 244 -1.91 -0.80 7.99
N ALA A 245 -1.01 -1.69 8.40
CA ALA A 245 -0.19 -1.48 9.58
C ALA A 245 0.76 -0.27 9.45
N GLU A 246 1.41 -0.11 8.30
CA GLU A 246 2.29 1.04 8.02
C GLU A 246 1.52 2.36 7.94
N LEU A 247 0.27 2.34 7.46
CA LEU A 247 -0.63 3.51 7.52
C LEU A 247 -0.85 3.97 8.97
N PHE A 248 -1.21 3.04 9.87
CA PHE A 248 -1.36 3.37 11.29
C PHE A 248 -0.03 3.77 11.95
N LYS A 249 1.09 3.18 11.52
CA LYS A 249 2.43 3.59 11.95
C LYS A 249 2.76 5.03 11.54
N ASN A 250 2.28 5.49 10.37
CA ASN A 250 2.37 6.90 9.98
C ASN A 250 1.44 7.78 10.82
N LEU A 251 0.20 7.34 11.08
CA LEU A 251 -0.74 8.07 11.93
C LEU A 251 -0.19 8.30 13.35
N VAL A 252 0.42 7.31 13.98
CA VAL A 252 0.97 7.52 15.34
C VAL A 252 2.19 8.44 15.37
N LYS A 253 2.85 8.70 14.23
CA LYS A 253 3.92 9.71 14.15
C LYS A 253 3.38 11.14 14.18
N VAL A 254 2.10 11.36 13.88
CA VAL A 254 1.46 12.69 13.99
C VAL A 254 0.83 12.94 15.36
N ALA A 255 0.92 11.97 16.28
CA ALA A 255 0.44 12.13 17.64
C ALA A 255 1.05 13.40 18.27
N PRO A 256 0.25 14.23 18.95
CA PRO A 256 0.79 15.29 19.79
C PRO A 256 1.79 14.67 20.77
N LYS A 257 2.92 15.33 21.00
CA LYS A 257 3.80 14.92 22.10
C LYS A 257 2.97 14.98 23.38
N ALA A 258 3.08 13.95 24.22
CA ALA A 258 2.51 13.99 25.55
C ALA A 258 3.01 15.26 26.26
N LEU A 259 2.08 16.03 26.83
CA LEU A 259 2.39 17.16 27.71
C LEU A 259 3.07 16.64 28.98
#